data_AF-A0A0D9ZCX2-F1
#
_entry.id   AF-A0A0D9ZCX2-F1
#
_cell.length_a   1.000
_cell.length_b   1.000
_cell.length_c   1.000
_cell.angle_alpha   90.00
_cell.angle_beta   90.00
_cell.angle_gamma   90.00
#
_symmetry.space_group_name_H-M   'P 1'
#
loop_
_entity.id
_entity.type
_entity.pdbx_description
1 polymer ?
#
loop_
_entity_poly.entity_id
_entity_poly.type
_entity_poly.pdbx_seq_one_letter_code
_entity_poly.pdbx_strand_id
1 'polypeptide(L)'
;MVPDAAALGADGFHAACLELRERAARRNMVTEEALPTYQSMANRFESARDVTGADGTAWARWICRWSAEENRHGDVLNRYMYLSGRLDMRQVERTVHRLISSGMAMHAPVSPYHGFSYVAF
;
A
#
# COMPACT_ATOMS: atom_id res chain seq x y z
N MET A 1 2.96 16.05 -4.74
CA MET A 1 1.53 16.00 -4.36
C MET A 1 0.74 15.73 -5.63
N VAL A 2 -0.26 14.84 -5.59
CA VAL A 2 -1.08 14.50 -6.77
C VAL A 2 -1.95 15.72 -7.12
N PRO A 3 -2.17 16.08 -8.41
CA PRO A 3 -2.93 17.27 -8.77
C PRO A 3 -4.39 17.10 -8.39
N ASP A 4 -5.01 18.19 -7.93
CA ASP A 4 -6.42 18.23 -7.57
C ASP A 4 -7.21 19.00 -8.63
N ALA A 5 -8.11 18.29 -9.32
CA ALA A 5 -8.93 18.87 -10.37
C ALA A 5 -9.91 19.93 -9.82
N ALA A 6 -10.40 19.79 -8.59
CA ALA A 6 -11.31 20.75 -7.98
C ALA A 6 -10.61 22.08 -7.65
N ALA A 7 -9.34 22.02 -7.25
CA ALA A 7 -8.55 23.20 -6.93
C ALA A 7 -7.98 23.91 -8.17
N LEU A 8 -7.64 23.16 -9.23
CA LEU A 8 -6.90 23.68 -10.39
C LEU A 8 -7.77 24.00 -11.61
N GLY A 9 -9.01 23.52 -11.65
CA GLY A 9 -9.82 23.54 -12.88
C GLY A 9 -9.26 22.62 -13.97
N ALA A 10 -9.96 22.50 -15.10
CA ALA A 10 -9.62 21.55 -16.16
C ALA A 10 -8.24 21.80 -16.79
N ASP A 11 -7.97 23.04 -17.19
CA ASP A 11 -6.71 23.41 -17.86
C ASP A 11 -5.52 23.32 -16.90
N GLY A 12 -5.69 23.76 -15.65
CA GLY A 12 -4.65 23.68 -14.63
C GLY A 12 -4.33 22.23 -14.24
N PHE A 13 -5.34 21.38 -14.11
CA PHE A 13 -5.16 19.95 -13.88
C PHE A 13 -4.42 19.28 -15.05
N HIS A 14 -4.77 19.61 -16.29
CA HIS A 14 -4.12 19.09 -17.48
C HIS A 14 -2.63 19.46 -17.52
N ALA A 15 -2.30 20.73 -17.29
CA ALA A 15 -0.91 21.20 -17.23
C ALA A 15 -0.11 20.47 -16.12
N ALA A 16 -0.69 20.33 -14.93
CA ALA A 16 -0.05 19.61 -13.82
C ALA A 16 0.19 18.11 -14.13
N CYS A 17 -0.70 17.47 -14.87
CA CYS A 17 -0.50 16.09 -15.33
C CYS A 17 0.66 15.97 -16.34
N LEU A 18 0.82 16.95 -17.23
CA LEU A 18 1.94 16.99 -18.18
C LEU A 18 3.28 17.12 -17.44
N GLU A 19 3.37 18.00 -16.45
CA GLU A 19 4.59 18.13 -15.62
C GLU A 19 4.93 16.85 -14.85
N LEU A 20 3.91 16.17 -14.30
CA LEU A 20 4.09 14.89 -13.63
C LEU A 20 4.60 13.81 -14.57
N ARG A 21 4.08 13.80 -15.80
CA ARG A 21 4.54 12.94 -16.86
C ARG A 21 5.98 13.21 -17.24
N GLU A 22 6.61 14.33 -16.90
CA GLU A 22 8.05 14.53 -17.13
C GLU A 22 8.90 14.02 -15.96
N ARG A 23 8.40 14.14 -14.73
CA ARG A 23 9.14 13.85 -13.49
C ARG A 23 8.99 12.45 -12.91
N ALA A 24 7.98 11.69 -13.33
CA ALA A 24 7.68 10.37 -12.78
C ALA A 24 8.79 9.34 -12.90
N ALA A 25 9.38 8.97 -11.75
CA ALA A 25 10.27 7.83 -11.58
C ALA A 25 9.51 6.60 -11.07
N ARG A 26 10.02 5.41 -11.43
CA ARG A 26 9.41 4.10 -11.17
C ARG A 26 9.71 3.65 -9.72
N ARG A 27 9.02 4.18 -8.71
CA ARG A 27 9.12 3.66 -7.32
C ARG A 27 8.20 2.46 -7.10
N ASN A 28 8.47 1.68 -6.07
CA ASN A 28 7.96 0.32 -5.84
C ASN A 28 6.44 0.22 -5.48
N MET A 29 5.54 0.72 -6.33
CA MET A 29 4.09 0.75 -6.05
C MET A 29 3.48 -0.65 -5.89
N VAL A 30 3.95 -1.64 -6.66
CA VAL A 30 3.39 -3.00 -6.63
C VAL A 30 3.49 -3.64 -5.25
N THR A 31 4.55 -3.37 -4.49
CA THR A 31 4.68 -3.90 -3.12
C THR A 31 3.83 -3.14 -2.11
N GLU A 32 3.61 -1.84 -2.32
CA GLU A 32 2.79 -0.99 -1.43
C GLU A 32 1.30 -1.37 -1.54
N GLU A 33 0.85 -1.76 -2.73
CA GLU A 33 -0.51 -2.27 -2.97
C GLU A 33 -0.75 -3.67 -2.37
N ALA A 34 0.30 -4.38 -1.94
CA ALA A 34 0.18 -5.71 -1.34
C ALA A 34 -0.28 -5.69 0.14
N LEU A 35 -0.78 -4.54 0.63
CA LEU A 35 -1.18 -4.32 2.02
C LEU A 35 -2.05 -5.43 2.65
N PRO A 36 -3.04 -6.04 1.95
CA PRO A 36 -3.79 -7.15 2.54
C PRO A 36 -2.90 -8.32 2.99
N THR A 37 -1.80 -8.55 2.29
CA THR A 37 -0.79 -9.56 2.65
C THR A 37 -0.08 -9.21 3.95
N TYR A 38 0.31 -7.95 4.14
CA TYR A 38 1.00 -7.51 5.35
C TYR A 38 0.08 -7.50 6.57
N GLN A 39 -1.17 -7.06 6.43
CA GLN A 39 -2.14 -7.13 7.51
C GLN A 39 -2.44 -8.58 7.92
N SER A 40 -2.53 -9.49 6.94
CA SER A 40 -2.68 -10.93 7.22
C SER A 40 -1.48 -11.49 8.00
N MET A 41 -0.27 -10.99 7.72
CA MET A 41 0.94 -11.39 8.44
C MET A 41 0.95 -10.90 9.88
N ALA A 42 0.59 -9.64 10.12
CA ALA A 42 0.49 -9.08 11.47
C ALA A 42 -0.48 -9.91 12.34
N ASN A 43 -1.59 -10.37 11.75
CA ASN A 43 -2.57 -11.22 12.43
C ASN A 43 -2.14 -12.69 12.63
N ARG A 44 -0.96 -13.11 12.13
CA ARG A 44 -0.39 -14.42 12.48
C ARG A 44 0.17 -14.45 13.90
N PHE A 45 0.61 -13.32 14.45
CA PHE A 45 1.26 -13.29 15.77
C PHE A 45 0.22 -13.46 16.88
N GLU A 46 0.16 -14.63 17.51
CA GLU A 46 -0.93 -15.02 18.41
C GLU A 46 -1.17 -14.03 19.56
N SER A 47 -0.12 -13.43 20.11
CA SER A 47 -0.21 -12.45 21.20
C SER A 47 -0.57 -11.03 20.76
N ALA A 48 -0.60 -10.75 19.46
CA ALA A 48 -0.80 -9.41 18.90
C ALA A 48 -1.88 -9.35 17.80
N ARG A 49 -2.48 -10.49 17.44
CA ARG A 49 -3.50 -10.57 16.38
C ARG A 49 -4.78 -9.85 16.77
N ASP A 50 -5.44 -9.30 15.77
CA ASP A 50 -6.84 -8.89 15.86
C ASP A 50 -7.74 -10.09 15.58
N VAL A 51 -8.52 -10.51 16.59
CA VAL A 51 -9.38 -11.71 16.50
C VAL A 51 -10.74 -11.39 15.87
N THR A 52 -11.20 -10.15 15.96
CA THR A 52 -12.54 -9.75 15.50
C THR A 52 -12.52 -8.82 14.29
N GLY A 53 -11.34 -8.32 13.91
CA GLY A 53 -11.16 -7.25 12.92
C GLY A 53 -11.45 -5.85 13.48
N ALA A 54 -11.79 -5.76 14.77
CA ALA A 54 -12.05 -4.51 15.49
C ALA A 54 -11.83 -4.67 17.01
N ASP A 55 -10.90 -5.53 17.42
CA ASP A 55 -10.69 -5.81 18.84
C ASP A 55 -10.23 -4.54 19.60
N GLY A 56 -10.66 -4.41 20.85
CA GLY A 56 -10.26 -3.37 21.77
C GLY A 56 -8.85 -3.53 22.35
N THR A 57 -8.05 -4.51 21.94
CA THR A 57 -6.65 -4.59 22.35
C THR A 57 -5.79 -3.45 21.77
N ALA A 58 -4.67 -3.13 22.44
CA ALA A 58 -3.73 -2.14 21.94
C ALA A 58 -3.11 -2.54 20.58
N TRP A 59 -2.84 -3.84 20.40
CA TRP A 59 -2.27 -4.37 19.17
C TRP A 59 -3.25 -4.32 18.00
N ALA A 60 -4.52 -4.73 18.20
CA ALA A 60 -5.53 -4.61 17.15
C ALA A 60 -5.73 -3.16 16.68
N ARG A 61 -5.79 -2.21 17.63
CA ARG A 61 -5.82 -0.77 17.29
C ARG A 61 -4.58 -0.32 16.52
N TRP A 62 -3.39 -0.80 16.89
CA TRP A 62 -2.16 -0.48 16.17
C TRP A 62 -2.19 -1.04 14.75
N ILE A 63 -2.56 -2.32 14.54
CA ILE A 63 -2.68 -2.94 13.21
C ILE A 63 -3.61 -2.12 12.33
N CYS A 64 -4.81 -1.77 12.81
CA CYS A 64 -5.77 -0.97 12.03
C CYS A 64 -5.24 0.42 11.68
N ARG A 65 -4.57 1.11 12.63
CA ARG A 65 -4.00 2.44 12.38
C ARG A 65 -2.82 2.39 11.40
N TRP A 66 -1.93 1.43 11.59
CA TRP A 66 -0.80 1.19 10.69
C TRP A 66 -1.30 0.85 9.28
N SER A 67 -2.27 -0.06 9.14
CA SER A 67 -2.87 -0.37 7.84
C SER A 67 -3.50 0.86 7.17
N ALA A 68 -4.18 1.72 7.95
CA ALA A 68 -4.76 2.95 7.42
C ALA A 68 -3.67 3.94 6.94
N GLU A 69 -2.54 4.01 7.63
CA GLU A 69 -1.41 4.83 7.23
C GLU A 69 -0.74 4.29 5.96
N GLU A 70 -0.43 2.99 5.92
CA GLU A 70 0.20 2.33 4.77
C GLU A 70 -0.68 2.36 3.51
N ASN A 71 -2.01 2.26 3.65
CA ASN A 71 -2.91 2.33 2.50
C ASN A 71 -2.71 3.64 1.71
N ARG A 72 -2.38 4.75 2.41
CA ARG A 72 -2.12 6.03 1.75
C ARG A 72 -0.89 6.00 0.85
N HIS A 73 0.10 5.13 1.14
CA HIS A 73 1.30 4.99 0.31
C HIS A 73 0.94 4.40 -1.07
N GLY A 74 0.21 3.29 -1.09
CA GLY A 74 -0.30 2.67 -2.32
C GLY A 74 -1.18 3.65 -3.11
N ASP A 75 -2.16 4.26 -2.45
CA ASP A 75 -3.08 5.24 -3.02
C ASP A 75 -2.38 6.40 -3.75
N VAL A 76 -1.36 7.00 -3.12
CA VAL A 76 -0.65 8.15 -3.70
C VAL A 76 0.21 7.72 -4.88
N LEU A 77 0.89 6.56 -4.78
CA LEU A 77 1.76 6.03 -5.83
C LEU A 77 0.96 5.55 -7.03
N ASN A 78 -0.19 4.92 -6.82
CA ASN A 78 -1.08 4.45 -7.87
C ASN A 78 -1.62 5.62 -8.68
N ARG A 79 -2.22 6.62 -8.02
CA ARG A 79 -2.72 7.83 -8.70
C ARG A 79 -1.60 8.56 -9.43
N TYR A 80 -0.41 8.65 -8.83
CA TYR A 80 0.76 9.26 -9.46
C TYR A 80 1.17 8.51 -10.75
N MET A 81 1.27 7.19 -10.69
CA MET A 81 1.62 6.36 -11.84
C MET A 81 0.56 6.42 -12.94
N TYR A 82 -0.71 6.34 -12.56
CA TYR A 82 -1.85 6.42 -13.47
C TYR A 82 -1.82 7.75 -14.25
N LEU A 83 -1.71 8.88 -13.54
CA LEU A 83 -1.68 10.21 -14.15
C LEU A 83 -0.40 10.47 -14.95
N SER A 84 0.71 9.83 -14.61
CA SER A 84 1.95 9.96 -15.39
C SER A 84 1.82 9.43 -16.82
N GLY A 85 0.92 8.46 -17.06
CA GLY A 85 0.77 7.81 -18.36
C GLY A 85 2.02 7.07 -18.85
N ARG A 86 3.00 6.79 -17.98
CA ARG A 86 4.28 6.15 -18.33
C ARG A 86 4.28 4.63 -18.21
N LEU A 87 3.25 4.05 -17.60
CA LEU A 87 3.16 2.62 -17.32
C LEU A 87 1.86 2.04 -17.88
N ASP A 88 1.91 0.78 -18.28
CA ASP A 88 0.71 -0.01 -18.60
C ASP A 88 0.00 -0.39 -17.28
N MET A 89 -0.94 0.45 -16.85
CA MET A 89 -1.66 0.26 -15.59
C MET A 89 -2.45 -1.06 -15.56
N ARG A 90 -2.92 -1.56 -16.70
CA ARG A 90 -3.60 -2.86 -16.76
C ARG A 90 -2.67 -4.02 -16.38
N GLN A 91 -1.41 -3.97 -16.80
CA GLN A 91 -0.42 -4.97 -16.40
C GLN A 91 -0.01 -4.82 -14.95
N VAL A 92 0.05 -3.58 -14.45
CA VAL A 92 0.36 -3.30 -13.05
C VAL A 92 -0.74 -3.85 -12.14
N GLU A 93 -2.01 -3.54 -12.40
CA GLU A 93 -3.17 -4.05 -11.66
C GLU A 93 -3.22 -5.58 -11.66
N ARG A 94 -2.95 -6.22 -12.80
CA ARG A 94 -2.85 -7.69 -12.89
C ARG A 94 -1.72 -8.25 -12.03
N THR A 95 -0.58 -7.58 -11.99
CA THR A 95 0.55 -7.98 -11.16
C THR A 95 0.21 -7.86 -9.68
N VAL A 96 -0.41 -6.75 -9.26
CA VAL A 96 -0.91 -6.55 -7.89
C VAL A 96 -1.90 -7.63 -7.50
N HIS A 97 -2.91 -7.89 -8.35
CA HIS A 97 -3.90 -8.92 -8.09
C HIS A 97 -3.26 -10.30 -7.92
N ARG A 98 -2.33 -10.67 -8.81
CA ARG A 98 -1.59 -11.93 -8.72
C ARG A 98 -0.79 -12.02 -7.42
N LEU A 99 -0.07 -10.96 -7.06
CA LEU A 99 0.75 -10.90 -5.85
C LEU A 99 -0.10 -11.09 -4.58
N ILE A 100 -1.23 -10.39 -4.47
CA ILE A 100 -2.16 -10.55 -3.35
C ILE A 100 -2.73 -11.97 -3.33
N SER A 101 -3.17 -12.48 -4.49
CA SER A 101 -3.76 -13.82 -4.60
C SER A 101 -2.78 -14.96 -4.31
N SER A 102 -1.49 -14.80 -4.65
CA SER A 102 -0.46 -15.77 -4.32
C SER A 102 -0.08 -15.73 -2.84
N GLY A 103 -0.37 -14.61 -2.18
CA GLY A 103 0.16 -14.28 -0.87
C GLY A 103 1.68 -14.26 -0.87
N MET A 104 2.25 -14.24 0.33
CA MET A 104 3.68 -14.34 0.56
C MET A 104 3.92 -15.31 1.72
N ALA A 105 4.66 -16.38 1.45
CA ALA A 105 5.01 -17.36 2.45
C ALA A 105 6.07 -16.77 3.40
N MET A 106 5.63 -16.38 4.60
CA MET A 106 6.57 -16.01 5.66
C MET A 106 6.91 -17.28 6.46
N HIS A 107 8.15 -17.74 6.32
CA HIS A 107 8.71 -18.88 7.04
C HIS A 107 9.26 -18.52 8.42
N ALA A 108 9.11 -17.27 8.85
CA ALA A 108 9.48 -16.83 10.19
C ALA A 108 8.62 -17.52 11.26
N PRO A 109 9.17 -17.75 12.47
CA PRO A 109 8.38 -18.23 13.59
C PRO A 109 7.16 -17.33 13.84
N VAL A 110 6.07 -17.90 14.35
CA VAL A 110 4.83 -17.18 14.73
C VAL A 110 5.04 -16.28 15.96
N SER A 111 6.29 -16.05 16.33
CA SER A 111 6.72 -15.24 17.45
C SER A 111 6.64 -13.75 17.10
N PRO A 112 6.00 -12.91 17.93
CA PRO A 112 5.94 -11.47 17.71
C PRO A 112 7.33 -10.83 17.61
N TYR A 113 8.34 -11.36 18.30
CA TYR A 113 9.72 -10.86 18.23
C TYR A 113 10.30 -10.94 16.82
N HIS A 114 10.07 -12.05 16.12
CA HIS A 114 10.54 -12.23 14.75
C HIS A 114 9.73 -11.37 13.78
N GLY A 115 8.43 -11.22 14.02
CA GLY A 115 7.57 -10.30 13.29
C GLY A 115 8.04 -8.85 13.36
N PHE A 116 8.33 -8.37 14.56
CA PHE A 116 8.80 -7.00 14.76
C PHE A 116 10.18 -6.76 14.16
N SER A 117 11.11 -7.72 14.26
CA SER A 117 12.38 -7.63 13.56
C SER A 117 12.18 -7.58 12.04
N TYR A 118 11.29 -8.40 11.47
CA TYR A 118 11.03 -8.43 10.04
C TYR A 118 10.40 -7.12 9.51
N VAL A 119 9.48 -6.52 10.26
CA VAL A 119 8.82 -5.25 9.85
C VAL A 119 9.74 -4.04 10.03
N ALA A 120 10.75 -4.12 10.91
CA ALA A 120 11.68 -3.02 11.18
C ALA A 120 12.80 -2.84 10.14
N PHE A 121 13.05 -3.82 9.27
CA PHE A 121 14.10 -3.80 8.23
C PHE A 121 13.50 -3.71 6.83
#